data_AF-A0A354FWQ8-F1
#
_entry.id   AF-A0A354FWQ8-F1
#
_cell.length_a   1.000
_cell.length_b   1.000
_cell.length_c   1.000
_cell.angle_alpha   90.00
_cell.angle_beta   90.00
_cell.angle_gamma   90.00
#
_symmetry.space_group_name_H-M   'P 1'
#
loop_
_entity.id
_entity.type
_entity.pdbx_description
1 polymer ?
#
loop_
_entity_poly.entity_id
_entity_poly.type
_entity_poly.pdbx_seq_one_letter_code
_entity_poly.pdbx_strand_id
1 'polypeptide(L)'
;MKPRRYQCRRVEGPIKIDGSLEDPAWQELPWTDDFVDITGQEELRPYFQTRVKMAWDDNYFYVGAQLEEPHVWGTITKKNEVMFEDN
;
A
#
# COMPACT_ATOMS: atom_id res chain seq x y z
N MET A 1 -13.80 -19.55 5.35
CA MET A 1 -13.23 -18.57 4.38
C MET A 1 -11.88 -19.08 3.93
N LYS A 2 -11.53 -19.01 2.63
CA LYS A 2 -10.16 -19.32 2.19
C LYS A 2 -9.29 -18.06 2.40
N PRO A 3 -8.04 -18.19 2.87
CA PRO A 3 -7.16 -17.03 3.02
C PRO A 3 -6.91 -16.38 1.66
N ARG A 4 -6.95 -15.04 1.62
CA ARG A 4 -6.56 -14.28 0.42
C ARG A 4 -5.10 -14.56 0.09
N ARG A 5 -4.77 -14.56 -1.20
CA ARG A 5 -3.43 -14.81 -1.70
C ARG A 5 -3.07 -13.74 -2.72
N TYR A 6 -1.84 -13.24 -2.62
CA TYR A 6 -1.27 -12.32 -3.60
C TYR A 6 -0.01 -12.95 -4.19
N GLN A 7 0.09 -12.98 -5.52
CA GLN A 7 1.29 -13.46 -6.19
C GLN A 7 2.25 -12.29 -6.38
N CYS A 8 3.21 -12.16 -5.46
CA CYS A 8 4.27 -11.16 -5.56
C CYS A 8 5.26 -11.56 -6.66
N ARG A 9 5.39 -10.70 -7.69
CA ARG A 9 6.25 -10.99 -8.85
C ARG A 9 7.65 -10.43 -8.64
N ARG A 10 8.65 -11.14 -9.18
CA ARG A 10 10.01 -10.61 -9.29
C ARG A 10 10.04 -9.61 -10.45
N VAL A 11 10.67 -8.46 -10.25
CA VAL A 11 10.95 -7.48 -11.32
C VAL A 11 12.39 -7.65 -11.84
N GLU A 12 12.64 -7.25 -13.09
CA GLU A 12 13.97 -7.42 -13.72
C GLU A 12 14.99 -6.38 -13.26
N GLY A 13 14.53 -5.24 -12.75
CA GLY A 13 15.38 -4.15 -12.28
C GLY A 13 14.74 -3.39 -11.12
N PRO A 14 15.49 -2.47 -10.49
CA PRO A 14 15.03 -1.73 -9.33
C PRO A 14 13.89 -0.80 -9.71
N ILE A 15 12.86 -0.75 -8.86
CA ILE A 15 11.76 0.20 -9.01
C ILE A 15 12.17 1.55 -8.43
N LYS A 16 11.87 2.65 -9.13
CA LYS A 16 12.14 3.99 -8.61
C LYS A 16 11.23 4.30 -7.42
N ILE A 17 11.82 4.67 -6.28
CA ILE A 17 11.09 5.01 -5.05
C ILE A 17 11.07 6.53 -4.87
N ASP A 18 10.06 7.17 -5.48
CA ASP A 18 9.85 8.62 -5.42
C ASP A 18 8.42 9.01 -4.98
N GLY A 19 7.62 8.04 -4.54
CA GLY A 19 6.22 8.22 -4.15
C GLY A 19 5.23 8.14 -5.29
N SER A 20 5.69 8.00 -6.55
CA SER A 20 4.82 7.76 -7.70
C SER A 20 4.67 6.26 -7.99
N LEU A 21 3.48 5.86 -8.44
CA LEU A 21 3.22 4.52 -8.98
C LEU A 21 3.28 4.47 -10.51
N GLU A 22 3.76 5.53 -11.16
CA GLU A 22 3.81 5.64 -12.63
C GLU A 22 4.98 4.88 -13.27
N ASP A 23 5.96 4.42 -12.48
CA ASP A 23 7.03 3.55 -12.97
C ASP A 23 6.44 2.33 -13.72
N PRO A 24 6.91 2.01 -14.95
CA PRO A 24 6.40 0.88 -15.71
C PRO A 24 6.38 -0.44 -14.94
N ALA A 25 7.36 -0.67 -14.05
CA ALA A 25 7.41 -1.86 -13.21
C ALA A 25 6.18 -1.97 -12.30
N TRP A 26 5.63 -0.85 -11.82
CA TRP A 26 4.39 -0.84 -11.04
C TRP A 26 3.17 -1.16 -11.89
N GLN A 27 3.12 -0.69 -13.13
CA GLN A 27 1.93 -0.79 -13.98
C GLN A 27 1.58 -2.25 -14.31
N GLU A 28 2.58 -3.11 -14.45
CA GLU A 28 2.41 -4.54 -14.79
C GLU A 28 2.02 -5.43 -13.60
N LEU A 29 2.12 -4.91 -12.37
CA LEU A 29 1.82 -5.65 -11.15
C LEU A 29 0.32 -5.59 -10.82
N PRO A 30 -0.28 -6.71 -10.38
CA PRO A 30 -1.68 -6.72 -9.96
C PRO A 30 -1.83 -5.94 -8.66
N TRP A 31 -3.00 -5.33 -8.47
CA TRP A 31 -3.43 -4.86 -7.16
C TRP A 31 -3.79 -6.02 -6.24
N THR A 32 -3.63 -5.84 -4.93
CA THR A 32 -4.34 -6.67 -3.95
C THR A 32 -5.84 -6.43 -4.02
N ASP A 33 -6.62 -7.32 -3.40
CA ASP A 33 -7.96 -6.96 -2.96
C ASP A 33 -7.89 -5.76 -1.99
N ASP A 34 -9.00 -5.04 -1.88
CA ASP A 34 -9.13 -3.92 -0.95
C ASP A 34 -8.95 -4.39 0.50
N PHE A 35 -8.31 -3.53 1.28
CA PHE A 35 -8.14 -3.73 2.71
C PHE A 35 -9.52 -3.70 3.39
N VAL A 36 -9.67 -4.54 4.41
CA VAL A 36 -10.91 -4.67 5.17
C VAL A 36 -10.59 -4.53 6.65
N ASP A 37 -11.61 -4.26 7.45
CA ASP A 37 -11.46 -4.28 8.90
C ASP A 37 -11.00 -5.66 9.40
N ILE A 38 -10.06 -5.67 10.34
CA ILE A 38 -9.39 -6.88 10.84
C ILE A 38 -10.32 -7.77 11.67
N THR A 39 -11.43 -7.24 12.20
CA THR A 39 -12.44 -8.02 12.92
C THR A 39 -13.31 -8.83 11.96
N GLY A 40 -13.32 -8.48 10.67
CA GLY A 40 -14.13 -9.11 9.64
C GLY A 40 -15.61 -8.72 9.67
N GLN A 41 -15.97 -7.71 10.45
CA GLN A 41 -17.32 -7.15 10.49
C GLN A 41 -17.59 -6.32 9.23
N GLU A 42 -18.68 -6.66 8.53
CA GLU A 42 -19.04 -6.02 7.27
C GLU A 42 -19.43 -4.55 7.47
N GLU A 43 -20.07 -4.26 8.61
CA GLU A 43 -20.45 -2.93 9.06
C GLU A 43 -19.25 -2.00 9.33
N LEU A 44 -18.06 -2.57 9.52
CA LEU A 44 -16.80 -1.83 9.72
C LEU A 44 -15.99 -1.71 8.42
N ARG A 45 -16.55 -2.07 7.26
CA ARG A 45 -15.84 -1.93 5.99
C ARG A 45 -15.37 -0.48 5.80
N PRO A 46 -14.07 -0.25 5.50
CA PRO A 46 -13.55 1.10 5.26
C PRO A 46 -14.31 1.80 4.13
N TYR A 47 -14.61 3.09 4.34
CA TYR A 47 -15.29 3.92 3.34
C TYR A 47 -14.40 4.27 2.15
N PHE A 48 -13.10 4.42 2.40
CA PHE A 48 -12.12 4.80 1.39
C PHE A 48 -11.25 3.62 1.00
N GLN A 49 -10.94 3.53 -0.29
CA GLN A 49 -10.17 2.42 -0.82
C GLN A 49 -8.73 2.49 -0.31
N THR A 50 -8.24 1.36 0.19
CA THR A 50 -6.83 1.12 0.44
C THR A 50 -6.44 -0.20 -0.20
N ARG A 51 -5.40 -0.17 -1.05
CA ARG A 51 -4.88 -1.34 -1.75
C ARG A 51 -3.38 -1.16 -2.04
N VAL A 52 -2.68 -2.27 -2.28
CA VAL A 52 -1.24 -2.24 -2.52
C VAL A 52 -0.84 -3.04 -3.76
N LYS A 53 0.32 -2.70 -4.32
CA LYS A 53 1.11 -3.55 -5.22
C LYS A 53 2.39 -3.96 -4.51
N MET A 54 2.82 -5.20 -4.72
CA MET A 54 4.06 -5.71 -4.15
C MET A 54 4.90 -6.42 -5.21
N ALA A 55 6.21 -6.19 -5.13
CA ALA A 55 7.22 -6.83 -5.98
C ALA A 55 8.51 -7.05 -5.20
N TRP A 56 9.42 -7.80 -5.79
CA TRP A 56 10.76 -7.98 -5.24
C TRP A 56 11.82 -8.08 -6.34
N ASP A 57 13.05 -7.75 -6.00
CA ASP A 57 14.23 -8.06 -6.79
C ASP A 57 15.28 -8.74 -5.90
N ASP A 58 16.52 -8.88 -6.37
CA ASP A 58 17.56 -9.60 -5.62
C ASP A 58 17.99 -8.87 -4.33
N ASN A 59 17.60 -7.60 -4.14
CA ASN A 59 18.05 -6.75 -3.04
C ASN A 59 16.90 -6.27 -2.14
N TYR A 60 15.71 -6.05 -2.70
CA TYR A 60 14.62 -5.34 -2.03
C TYR A 60 13.26 -6.02 -2.21
N PHE A 61 12.41 -5.80 -1.20
CA PHE A 61 10.98 -6.01 -1.28
C PHE A 61 10.30 -4.65 -1.37
N TYR A 62 9.50 -4.46 -2.42
CA TYR A 62 8.85 -3.21 -2.75
C TYR A 62 7.37 -3.26 -2.40
N VAL A 63 6.86 -2.19 -1.79
CA VAL A 63 5.44 -2.00 -1.48
C VAL A 63 5.00 -0.63 -1.96
N GLY A 64 4.04 -0.59 -2.89
CA GLY A 64 3.38 0.62 -3.33
C GLY A 64 1.94 0.63 -2.82
N ALA A 65 1.57 1.62 -2.00
CA ALA A 65 0.23 1.73 -1.44
C ALA A 65 -0.52 2.90 -2.08
N GLN A 66 -1.80 2.68 -2.38
CA GLN A 66 -2.73 3.72 -2.79
C GLN A 66 -3.84 3.80 -1.74
N LEU A 67 -4.01 4.99 -1.18
CA LEU A 67 -5.00 5.32 -0.17
C LEU A 67 -5.80 6.51 -0.67
N GLU A 68 -7.13 6.41 -0.55
CA GLU A 68 -8.01 7.56 -0.69
C GLU A 68 -8.23 8.19 0.69
N GLU A 69 -7.96 9.49 0.85
CA GLU A 69 -8.27 10.23 2.07
C GLU A 69 -8.63 11.67 1.67
N PRO A 70 -9.87 12.13 1.90
CA PRO A 70 -10.28 13.50 1.60
C PRO A 70 -9.65 14.56 2.51
N HIS A 71 -9.16 14.21 3.70
CA HIS A 71 -8.60 15.15 4.66
C HIS A 71 -7.20 14.73 5.11
N VAL A 72 -6.20 15.01 4.27
CA VAL A 72 -4.80 14.71 4.54
C VAL A 72 -4.08 15.91 5.16
N TRP A 73 -3.40 15.72 6.29
CA TRP A 73 -2.48 16.67 6.90
C TRP A 73 -1.19 15.98 7.37
N GLY A 74 -0.06 16.67 7.19
CA GLY A 74 1.24 16.23 7.70
C GLY A 74 1.84 17.31 8.57
N THR A 75 1.56 17.28 9.88
CA THR A 75 2.03 18.33 10.80
C THR A 75 3.30 17.94 11.54
N ILE A 76 3.61 16.64 11.54
CA ILE A 76 4.79 16.07 12.19
C ILE A 76 6.02 16.24 11.31
N THR A 77 7.02 16.94 11.85
CA THR A 77 8.25 17.29 11.12
C THR A 77 9.49 16.63 11.70
N LYS A 78 9.43 16.04 12.90
CA LYS A 78 10.57 15.37 13.52
C LYS A 78 10.49 13.86 13.41
N LYS A 79 11.65 13.27 13.17
CA LYS A 79 11.83 11.83 13.15
C LYS A 79 11.49 11.23 14.52
N ASN A 80 10.69 10.16 14.52
CA ASN A 80 10.22 9.42 15.70
C ASN A 80 9.22 10.15 16.62
N GLU A 81 8.52 11.17 16.12
CA GLU A 81 7.33 11.71 16.82
C GLU A 81 6.11 10.79 16.63
N VAL A 82 5.15 10.88 17.54
CA VAL A 82 3.94 10.05 17.56
C VAL A 82 3.02 10.45 16.42
N MET A 83 2.74 9.53 15.49
CA MET A 83 2.02 9.79 14.24
C MET A 83 0.53 9.43 14.23
N PHE A 84 0.02 8.67 15.21
CA PHE A 84 -1.35 8.13 15.12
C PHE A 84 -2.47 9.15 15.37
N GLU A 85 -2.13 10.39 15.73
CA GLU A 85 -3.12 11.49 15.88
C GLU A 85 -3.27 12.34 14.61
N ASP A 86 -2.37 12.20 13.62
CA ASP A 86 -2.48 12.86 12.31
C ASP A 86 -3.18 11.93 11.29
N ASN A 87 -4.10 12.48 10.46
CA ASN A 87 -4.71 11.79 9.31
C ASN A 87 -4.21 12.40 8.00
#